data_AF-A0A4S9EQQ6-F1
#
_entry.id   AF-A0A4S9EQQ6-F1
#
_cell.length_a   1.000
_cell.length_b   1.000
_cell.length_c   1.000
_cell.angle_alpha   90.00
_cell.angle_beta   90.00
_cell.angle_gamma   90.00
#
_symmetry.space_group_name_H-M   'P 1'
#
loop_
_entity.id
_entity.type
_entity.pdbx_description
1 polymer ?
#
loop_
_entity_poly.entity_id
_entity_poly.type
_entity_poly.pdbx_seq_one_letter_code
_entity_poly.pdbx_strand_id
1 'polypeptide(L)'
;MAITKRPRDDAPADRAAKKHKKGFVVGPQNLPDGTHRRKTIQIKRNLIEKAKLKKEYAKQKAQAGDDIQPKRPATYAPSEDEEEQSPKEPVQEKEIEEKVVEKVKAPRQSKPKRPSPPPAPVAEEAPAVNPETNLDGIHHSRRQKIIPFAKEHRAAQRQKREVEERREAYERSQRERAEKTEERERFRKAMAKARSGGRNGQRKLGRESTVLLDRIKRTMQQG
;
A
#
# COMPACT_ATOMS: atom_id res chain seq x y z
N MET A 1 66.41 50.83 -1.44
CA MET A 1 64.99 51.23 -1.40
C MET A 1 64.18 50.19 -2.17
N ALA A 2 63.44 49.32 -1.47
CA ALA A 2 62.68 48.23 -2.09
C ALA A 2 61.22 48.64 -2.27
N ILE A 3 60.72 48.60 -3.51
CA ILE A 3 59.36 49.00 -3.88
C ILE A 3 58.42 47.83 -3.55
N THR A 4 57.58 48.00 -2.53
CA THR A 4 56.48 47.07 -2.22
C THR A 4 55.37 47.25 -3.26
N LYS A 5 55.11 46.21 -4.07
CA LYS A 5 53.99 46.19 -5.03
C LYS A 5 52.66 46.29 -4.27
N ARG A 6 51.88 47.35 -4.52
CA ARG A 6 50.51 47.48 -4.03
C ARG A 6 49.60 46.47 -4.75
N PRO A 7 48.69 45.76 -4.06
CA PRO A 7 47.69 44.93 -4.73
C PRO A 7 46.72 45.83 -5.52
N ARG A 8 46.23 45.33 -6.65
CA ARG A 8 45.35 46.06 -7.57
C ARG A 8 43.90 45.93 -7.09
N ASP A 9 43.29 47.03 -6.68
CA ASP A 9 41.93 47.10 -6.10
C ASP A 9 40.76 46.97 -7.11
N ASP A 10 41.04 46.72 -8.39
CA ASP A 10 40.02 46.60 -9.44
C ASP A 10 39.88 45.18 -10.02
N ALA A 11 39.77 44.17 -9.15
CA ALA A 11 39.33 42.84 -9.57
C ALA A 11 37.98 42.56 -8.92
N PRO A 12 36.87 42.42 -9.68
CA PRO A 12 35.58 42.14 -9.09
C PRO A 12 35.66 40.82 -8.31
N ALA A 13 35.37 40.89 -7.01
CA ALA A 13 35.35 39.78 -6.07
C ALA A 13 34.21 38.76 -6.34
N ASP A 14 33.55 38.85 -7.49
CA ASP A 14 32.41 38.03 -7.89
C ASP A 14 32.76 36.99 -8.98
N ARG A 15 33.99 36.46 -8.96
CA ARG A 15 34.19 35.13 -9.56
C ARG A 15 33.65 34.10 -8.60
N ALA A 16 32.32 33.98 -8.53
CA ALA A 16 31.62 32.91 -7.84
C ALA A 16 32.35 31.59 -8.15
N ALA A 17 33.02 31.04 -7.14
CA ALA A 17 33.88 29.88 -7.28
C ALA A 17 33.07 28.78 -7.98
N LYS A 18 33.42 28.47 -9.22
CA LYS A 18 32.70 27.46 -10.03
C LYS A 18 32.74 26.16 -9.24
N LYS A 19 31.60 25.77 -8.67
CA LYS A 19 31.50 24.52 -7.90
C LYS A 19 31.92 23.39 -8.83
N HIS A 20 33.05 22.75 -8.51
CA HIS A 20 33.53 21.61 -9.26
C HIS A 20 32.42 20.55 -9.26
N LYS A 21 31.87 20.21 -10.43
CA LYS A 21 30.91 19.11 -10.56
C LYS A 21 31.66 17.85 -10.13
N LYS A 22 31.23 17.23 -9.03
CA LYS A 22 31.76 15.92 -8.62
C LYS A 22 31.63 14.99 -9.84
N GLY A 23 32.74 14.41 -10.29
CA GLY A 23 32.75 13.43 -11.37
C GLY A 23 31.88 12.22 -11.05
N PHE A 24 31.87 11.20 -11.91
CA PHE A 24 31.06 10.00 -11.69
C PHE A 24 31.49 9.28 -10.39
N VAL A 25 30.78 9.55 -9.29
CA VAL A 25 31.06 8.96 -7.98
C VAL A 25 30.48 7.55 -7.97
N VAL A 26 31.32 6.56 -8.26
CA VAL A 26 31.01 5.15 -8.04
C VAL A 26 31.34 4.82 -6.61
N GLY A 27 30.33 4.88 -5.75
CA GLY A 27 30.47 4.66 -4.33
C GLY A 27 29.13 4.67 -3.61
N PRO A 28 29.10 4.35 -2.31
CA PRO A 28 27.88 4.07 -1.53
C PRO A 28 26.86 5.21 -1.46
N GLN A 29 27.18 6.41 -1.98
CA GLN A 29 26.21 7.49 -2.16
C GLN A 29 25.23 7.30 -3.32
N ASN A 30 25.62 6.56 -4.37
CA ASN A 30 24.76 6.23 -5.53
C ASN A 30 24.20 4.81 -5.47
N LEU A 31 24.57 4.03 -4.46
CA LEU A 31 23.95 2.74 -4.18
C LEU A 31 22.69 2.97 -3.33
N PRO A 32 21.68 2.10 -3.45
CA PRO A 32 20.49 2.20 -2.64
C PRO A 32 20.91 2.17 -1.17
N ASP A 33 20.70 3.29 -0.47
CA ASP A 33 21.02 3.44 0.93
C ASP A 33 20.51 2.22 1.70
N GLY A 34 21.41 1.58 2.45
CA GLY A 34 21.12 0.36 3.21
C GLY A 34 19.87 0.52 4.07
N THR A 35 19.22 -0.60 4.40
CA THR A 35 17.94 -0.65 5.11
C THR A 35 17.91 0.23 6.38
N HIS A 36 19.02 0.32 7.11
CA HIS A 36 19.17 1.15 8.31
C HIS A 36 19.18 2.67 8.02
N ARG A 37 19.78 3.12 6.92
CA ARG A 37 19.79 4.54 6.53
C ARG A 37 18.40 4.99 6.06
N ARG A 38 17.65 4.11 5.37
CA ARG A 38 16.25 4.38 5.01
C ARG A 38 15.35 4.50 6.24
N LYS A 39 15.46 3.56 7.19
CA LYS A 39 14.69 3.58 8.45
C LYS A 39 14.97 4.85 9.25
N THR A 40 16.23 5.25 9.39
CA THR A 40 16.58 6.48 10.11
C THR A 40 16.07 7.74 9.41
N ILE A 41 16.12 7.80 8.08
CA ILE A 41 15.51 8.90 7.31
C ILE A 41 13.98 8.92 7.53
N GLN A 42 13.32 7.77 7.49
CA GLN A 42 11.88 7.66 7.73
C GLN A 42 11.49 8.08 9.14
N ILE A 43 12.23 7.62 10.16
CA ILE A 43 12.01 8.01 11.56
C ILE A 43 12.16 9.53 11.71
N LYS A 44 13.20 10.13 11.11
CA LYS A 44 13.41 11.59 11.14
C LYS A 44 12.27 12.34 10.47
N ARG A 45 11.83 11.92 9.27
CA ARG A 45 10.70 12.53 8.56
C ARG A 45 9.41 12.45 9.39
N ASN A 46 9.08 11.27 9.92
CA ASN A 46 7.91 11.05 10.75
C ASN A 46 7.92 11.94 12.01
N LEU A 47 9.08 12.13 12.64
CA LEU A 47 9.22 12.98 13.83
C LEU A 47 9.02 14.46 13.48
N ILE A 48 9.55 14.91 12.34
CA ILE A 48 9.33 16.26 11.83
C ILE A 48 7.85 16.49 11.50
N GLU A 49 7.20 15.56 10.83
CA GLU A 49 5.77 15.65 10.49
C GLU A 49 4.89 15.72 11.75
N LYS A 50 5.14 14.85 12.74
CA LYS A 50 4.44 14.92 14.04
C LYS A 50 4.63 16.27 14.73
N ALA A 51 5.85 16.83 14.69
CA ALA A 51 6.12 18.15 15.26
C ALA A 51 5.38 19.27 14.50
N LYS A 52 5.31 19.20 13.16
CA LYS A 52 4.54 20.14 12.34
C LYS A 52 3.05 20.06 12.65
N LEU A 53 2.47 18.85 12.69
CA LEU A 53 1.07 18.64 13.05
C LEU A 53 0.75 19.17 14.44
N LYS A 54 1.63 18.96 15.43
CA LYS A 54 1.47 19.54 16.77
C LYS A 54 1.47 21.06 16.76
N LYS A 55 2.38 21.69 15.98
CA LYS A 55 2.44 23.15 15.84
C LYS A 55 1.20 23.71 15.15
N GLU A 56 0.76 23.08 14.06
CA GLU A 56 -0.44 23.47 13.32
C GLU A 56 -1.69 23.31 14.17
N TYR A 57 -1.81 22.19 14.90
CA TYR A 57 -2.91 21.97 15.83
C TYR A 57 -2.92 23.00 16.97
N ALA A 58 -1.77 23.30 17.58
CA ALA A 58 -1.68 24.36 18.59
C ALA A 58 -2.06 25.73 18.01
N LYS A 59 -1.66 26.02 16.77
CA LYS A 59 -2.04 27.25 16.06
C LYS A 59 -3.55 27.32 15.79
N GLN A 60 -4.15 26.23 15.31
CA GLN A 60 -5.59 26.15 15.07
C GLN A 60 -6.38 26.26 16.37
N LYS A 61 -5.94 25.59 17.45
CA LYS A 61 -6.55 25.70 18.77
C LYS A 61 -6.48 27.14 19.30
N ALA A 62 -5.33 27.81 19.15
CA ALA A 62 -5.19 29.21 19.55
C ALA A 62 -6.06 30.17 18.71
N GLN A 63 -6.24 29.88 17.41
CA GLN A 63 -7.07 30.70 16.52
C GLN A 63 -8.57 30.47 16.71
N ALA A 64 -8.98 29.26 17.09
CA ALA A 64 -10.38 28.89 17.23
C ALA A 64 -10.92 29.00 18.68
N GLY A 65 -10.08 29.36 19.65
CA GLY A 65 -10.45 29.31 21.07
C GLY A 65 -10.73 27.87 21.53
N ASP A 66 -11.11 27.71 22.80
CA ASP A 66 -11.47 26.41 23.39
C ASP A 66 -12.77 25.79 22.80
N ASP A 67 -13.34 26.41 21.76
CA ASP A 67 -14.58 26.01 21.08
C ASP A 67 -14.41 24.81 20.13
N ILE A 68 -13.18 24.33 19.91
CA ILE A 68 -12.92 23.02 19.26
C ILE A 68 -12.83 21.91 20.32
N GLN A 69 -13.81 21.83 21.20
CA GLN A 69 -14.13 20.53 21.80
C GLN A 69 -14.75 19.68 20.68
N PRO A 70 -14.30 18.43 20.46
CA PRO A 70 -15.04 17.54 19.55
C PRO A 70 -16.47 17.46 20.07
N LYS A 71 -17.43 18.03 19.33
CA LYS A 71 -18.86 17.89 19.64
C LYS A 71 -19.13 16.39 19.73
N ARG A 72 -19.26 15.89 20.96
CA ARG A 72 -19.65 14.50 21.21
C ARG A 72 -20.99 14.31 20.48
N PRO A 73 -21.17 13.24 19.70
CA PRO A 73 -22.44 13.01 19.04
C PRO A 73 -23.53 12.96 20.11
N ALA A 74 -24.65 13.66 19.86
CA ALA A 74 -25.75 13.88 20.81
C ALA A 74 -26.51 12.61 21.27
N THR A 75 -25.96 11.42 21.03
CA THR A 75 -26.47 10.12 21.49
C THR A 75 -25.95 9.73 22.87
N TYR A 76 -25.09 10.54 23.49
CA TYR A 76 -24.68 10.35 24.89
C TYR A 76 -25.13 11.57 25.69
N ALA A 77 -26.29 11.45 26.34
CA ALA A 77 -26.77 12.45 27.29
C ALA A 77 -25.80 12.51 28.49
N PRO A 78 -25.36 13.69 28.96
CA PRO A 78 -24.65 13.82 30.21
C PRO A 78 -25.63 13.54 31.36
N SER A 79 -25.29 12.61 32.24
CA SER A 79 -25.86 12.58 33.60
C SER A 79 -25.38 13.83 34.33
N GLU A 80 -26.32 14.61 34.85
CA GLU A 80 -26.10 15.76 35.72
C GLU A 80 -25.56 15.29 37.08
N ASP A 81 -24.30 14.90 37.13
CA ASP A 81 -23.53 14.77 38.36
C ASP A 81 -22.06 14.94 37.96
N GLU A 82 -21.33 15.75 38.72
CA GLU A 82 -19.91 16.14 38.52
C GLU A 82 -19.66 17.49 37.81
N GLU A 83 -20.52 18.48 38.05
CA GLU A 83 -20.02 19.84 38.31
C GLU A 83 -19.76 19.99 39.81
N GLU A 84 -18.57 19.59 40.27
CA GLU A 84 -17.87 20.21 41.41
C GLU A 84 -16.57 19.43 41.67
N GLN A 85 -15.45 19.96 41.17
CA GLN A 85 -14.19 20.10 41.90
C GLN A 85 -13.05 20.44 40.93
N SER A 86 -12.82 21.74 40.78
CA SER A 86 -11.48 22.23 40.52
C SER A 86 -10.70 22.19 41.84
N PRO A 87 -9.51 21.58 41.86
CA PRO A 87 -8.38 22.30 42.45
C PRO A 87 -7.15 22.31 41.55
N LYS A 88 -6.41 23.41 41.70
CA LYS A 88 -5.20 23.79 41.00
C LYS A 88 -3.99 22.96 41.44
N GLU A 89 -3.21 22.51 40.45
CA GLU A 89 -1.75 22.22 40.44
C GLU A 89 -1.16 21.16 41.42
N PRO A 90 0.11 20.73 41.23
CA PRO A 90 0.55 19.63 40.37
C PRO A 90 1.17 18.49 41.22
N VAL A 91 2.05 17.66 40.63
CA VAL A 91 2.99 16.69 41.24
C VAL A 91 2.59 15.20 41.15
N GLN A 92 3.51 14.42 40.54
CA GLN A 92 3.79 12.96 40.67
C GLN A 92 3.27 11.99 39.58
N GLU A 93 3.89 12.04 38.40
CA GLU A 93 3.77 11.07 37.30
C GLU A 93 4.72 9.83 37.42
N LYS A 94 4.92 9.21 38.60
CA LYS A 94 5.92 8.12 38.73
C LYS A 94 5.47 6.75 39.22
N GLU A 95 4.19 6.48 39.46
CA GLU A 95 3.76 5.18 40.04
C GLU A 95 2.71 4.38 39.25
N ILE A 96 2.29 4.82 38.06
CA ILE A 96 1.20 4.14 37.32
C ILE A 96 1.73 3.11 36.30
N GLU A 97 3.03 3.09 36.00
CA GLU A 97 3.58 2.20 34.95
C GLU A 97 3.77 0.73 35.38
N GLU A 98 3.75 0.38 36.68
CA GLU A 98 3.99 -1.01 37.12
C GLU A 98 2.75 -1.91 37.25
N LYS A 99 1.52 -1.36 37.22
CA LYS A 99 0.29 -2.16 37.42
C LYS A 99 -0.39 -2.68 36.15
N VAL A 100 0.11 -2.36 34.95
CA VAL A 100 -0.57 -2.69 33.68
C VAL A 100 0.01 -3.93 32.97
N VAL A 101 1.16 -4.46 33.41
CA VAL A 101 1.83 -5.58 32.73
C VAL A 101 1.35 -6.97 33.21
N GLU A 102 0.60 -7.05 34.31
CA GLU A 102 0.10 -8.31 34.91
C GLU A 102 -1.37 -8.63 34.59
N LYS A 103 -1.84 -8.34 33.37
CA LYS A 103 -3.08 -8.96 32.84
C LYS A 103 -2.82 -9.58 31.47
N VAL A 104 -1.96 -10.60 31.53
CA VAL A 104 -1.72 -11.58 30.48
C VAL A 104 -3.01 -12.36 30.19
N LYS A 105 -3.36 -12.44 28.90
CA LYS A 105 -4.16 -13.48 28.23
C LYS A 105 -5.39 -14.02 28.97
N ALA A 106 -6.54 -13.44 28.68
CA ALA A 106 -7.78 -14.22 28.64
C ALA A 106 -7.86 -14.94 27.27
N PRO A 107 -7.94 -16.28 27.19
CA PRO A 107 -8.24 -16.96 25.94
C PRO A 107 -9.69 -16.64 25.54
N ARG A 108 -9.87 -16.02 24.37
CA ARG A 108 -11.19 -15.83 23.76
C ARG A 108 -11.79 -17.22 23.49
N GLN A 109 -12.79 -17.60 24.30
CA GLN A 109 -13.59 -18.79 24.04
C GLN A 109 -14.25 -18.65 22.66
N SER A 110 -13.89 -19.54 21.75
CA SER A 110 -14.51 -19.69 20.44
C SER A 110 -15.95 -20.18 20.63
N LYS A 111 -16.94 -19.42 20.18
CA LYS A 111 -18.32 -19.88 20.12
C LYS A 111 -18.41 -21.14 19.23
N PRO A 112 -19.15 -22.19 19.62
CA PRO A 112 -19.32 -23.36 18.78
C PRO A 112 -20.09 -22.99 17.49
N LYS A 113 -19.56 -23.47 16.37
CA LYS A 113 -20.13 -23.34 15.02
C LYS A 113 -21.39 -24.21 14.97
N ARG A 114 -22.56 -23.58 14.83
CA ARG A 114 -23.84 -24.26 14.61
C ARG A 114 -23.73 -25.07 13.30
N PRO A 115 -24.06 -26.37 13.25
CA PRO A 115 -24.03 -27.12 12.00
C PRO A 115 -25.11 -26.58 11.04
N SER A 116 -24.70 -26.23 9.83
CA SER A 116 -25.61 -25.95 8.72
C SER A 116 -26.36 -27.24 8.35
N PRO A 117 -27.68 -27.18 8.06
CA PRO A 117 -28.40 -28.35 7.55
C PRO A 117 -27.81 -28.79 6.20
N PRO A 118 -27.84 -30.11 5.88
CA PRO A 118 -27.15 -30.68 4.73
C PRO A 118 -27.71 -30.16 3.39
N PRO A 119 -26.89 -30.12 2.33
CA PRO A 119 -27.35 -29.78 0.99
C PRO A 119 -28.26 -30.88 0.47
N ALA A 120 -29.48 -30.52 0.06
CA ALA A 120 -30.36 -31.41 -0.68
C ALA A 120 -29.70 -31.81 -2.01
N PRO A 121 -29.83 -33.08 -2.45
CA PRO A 121 -29.23 -33.54 -3.69
C PRO A 121 -29.87 -32.84 -4.90
N VAL A 122 -29.00 -32.49 -5.83
CA VAL A 122 -29.30 -31.96 -7.16
C VAL A 122 -30.12 -33.00 -7.91
N ALA A 123 -31.41 -32.73 -8.12
CA ALA A 123 -32.23 -33.51 -9.04
C ALA A 123 -31.95 -32.99 -10.47
N GLU A 124 -31.60 -33.94 -11.32
CA GLU A 124 -31.31 -33.78 -12.74
C GLU A 124 -32.43 -33.06 -13.51
N GLU A 125 -31.95 -32.15 -14.35
CA GLU A 125 -32.46 -31.73 -15.66
C GLU A 125 -33.72 -32.47 -16.18
N ALA A 126 -34.87 -31.80 -16.06
CA ALA A 126 -36.02 -32.03 -16.93
C ALA A 126 -36.43 -30.67 -17.53
N PRO A 127 -36.64 -30.55 -18.86
CA PRO A 127 -37.13 -29.33 -19.47
C PRO A 127 -38.62 -29.21 -19.13
N ALA A 128 -38.94 -28.43 -18.10
CA ALA A 128 -40.31 -28.00 -17.85
C ALA A 128 -40.72 -27.07 -18.98
N VAL A 129 -41.37 -27.63 -20.00
CA VAL A 129 -42.22 -26.93 -20.95
C VAL A 129 -43.33 -26.27 -20.13
N ASN A 130 -43.19 -24.97 -19.87
CA ASN A 130 -44.27 -24.20 -19.27
C ASN A 130 -45.38 -24.04 -20.32
N PRO A 131 -46.63 -24.44 -20.04
CA PRO A 131 -47.74 -24.10 -20.91
C PRO A 131 -47.94 -22.58 -20.86
N GLU A 132 -48.03 -21.97 -22.04
CA GLU A 132 -48.41 -20.57 -22.21
C GLU A 132 -49.81 -20.35 -21.63
N THR A 133 -49.88 -20.01 -20.34
CA THR A 133 -51.04 -19.33 -19.78
C THR A 133 -50.88 -17.86 -20.12
N ASN A 134 -51.44 -17.48 -21.27
CA ASN A 134 -51.78 -16.12 -21.64
C ASN A 134 -52.72 -15.54 -20.56
N LEU A 135 -52.12 -15.02 -19.49
CA LEU A 135 -52.75 -14.08 -18.57
C LEU A 135 -52.11 -12.73 -18.83
N ASP A 136 -52.60 -12.06 -19.87
CA ASP A 136 -52.45 -10.64 -20.09
C ASP A 136 -53.03 -9.89 -18.89
N GLY A 137 -52.21 -9.69 -17.86
CA GLY A 137 -52.66 -9.26 -16.55
C GLY A 137 -51.50 -8.77 -15.70
N ILE A 138 -50.97 -7.60 -16.05
CA ILE A 138 -50.22 -6.67 -15.18
C ILE A 138 -49.31 -7.40 -14.19
N HIS A 139 -48.20 -7.94 -14.68
CA HIS A 139 -47.08 -8.32 -13.83
C HIS A 139 -46.61 -7.06 -13.10
N HIS A 140 -47.06 -6.90 -11.85
CA HIS A 140 -46.59 -5.85 -10.97
C HIS A 140 -45.10 -6.10 -10.74
N SER A 141 -44.27 -5.48 -11.57
CA SER A 141 -42.82 -5.53 -11.42
C SER A 141 -42.52 -5.16 -9.98
N ARG A 142 -41.86 -6.08 -9.26
CA ARG A 142 -41.52 -5.87 -7.85
C ARG A 142 -40.77 -4.54 -7.77
N ARG A 143 -41.44 -3.52 -7.20
CA ARG A 143 -40.85 -2.19 -7.06
C ARG A 143 -39.52 -2.32 -6.34
N GLN A 144 -38.47 -1.73 -6.91
CA GLN A 144 -37.16 -1.74 -6.29
C GLN A 144 -37.27 -1.18 -4.88
N LYS A 145 -36.85 -1.97 -3.88
CA LYS A 145 -36.92 -1.55 -2.48
C LYS A 145 -36.11 -0.25 -2.35
N ILE A 146 -36.74 0.79 -1.79
CA ILE A 146 -36.07 2.07 -1.54
C ILE A 146 -34.99 1.79 -0.50
N ILE A 147 -33.72 1.86 -0.91
CA ILE A 147 -32.59 1.72 0.00
C ILE A 147 -32.45 3.06 0.73
N PRO A 148 -32.54 3.09 2.08
CA PRO A 148 -32.26 4.31 2.84
C PRO A 148 -30.84 4.81 2.48
N PHE A 149 -30.68 6.12 2.34
CA PHE A 149 -29.42 6.75 1.89
C PHE A 149 -28.96 6.30 0.49
N ALA A 150 -29.87 6.26 -0.48
CA ALA A 150 -29.57 5.86 -1.87
C ALA A 150 -28.39 6.60 -2.51
N LYS A 151 -28.15 7.88 -2.15
CA LYS A 151 -26.99 8.66 -2.62
C LYS A 151 -25.67 8.10 -2.07
N GLU A 152 -25.62 7.79 -0.78
CA GLU A 152 -24.44 7.22 -0.11
C GLU A 152 -24.16 5.80 -0.61
N HIS A 153 -25.20 4.99 -0.81
CA HIS A 153 -25.05 3.65 -1.36
C HIS A 153 -24.46 3.68 -2.78
N ARG A 154 -24.91 4.62 -3.63
CA ARG A 154 -24.31 4.82 -4.97
C ARG A 154 -22.87 5.30 -4.89
N ALA A 155 -22.55 6.20 -3.96
CA ALA A 155 -21.17 6.65 -3.75
C ALA A 155 -20.27 5.50 -3.27
N ALA A 156 -20.73 4.67 -2.34
CA ALA A 156 -20.02 3.50 -1.86
C ALA A 156 -19.80 2.47 -2.98
N GLN A 157 -20.78 2.25 -3.86
CA GLN A 157 -20.61 1.38 -5.02
C GLN A 157 -19.59 1.92 -6.02
N ARG A 158 -19.56 3.24 -6.27
CA ARG A 158 -18.55 3.86 -7.13
C ARG A 158 -17.14 3.68 -6.57
N GLN A 159 -16.97 3.91 -5.27
CA GLN A 159 -15.70 3.73 -4.57
C GLN A 159 -15.23 2.26 -4.62
N LYS A 160 -16.14 1.30 -4.42
CA LYS A 160 -15.81 -0.13 -4.56
C LYS A 160 -15.34 -0.48 -5.97
N ARG A 161 -16.05 0.00 -7.01
CA ARG A 161 -15.66 -0.22 -8.41
C ARG A 161 -14.30 0.38 -8.74
N GLU A 162 -14.02 1.61 -8.30
CA GLU A 162 -12.72 2.25 -8.53
C GLU A 162 -11.56 1.48 -7.87
N VAL A 163 -11.77 1.00 -6.64
CA VAL A 163 -10.78 0.17 -5.93
C VAL A 163 -10.58 -1.19 -6.61
N GLU A 164 -11.66 -1.81 -7.08
CA GLU A 164 -11.64 -3.06 -7.83
C GLU A 164 -10.89 -2.87 -9.17
N GLU A 165 -11.20 -1.84 -9.94
CA GLU A 165 -10.51 -1.51 -11.20
C GLU A 165 -9.02 -1.29 -10.97
N ARG A 166 -8.65 -0.54 -9.91
CA ARG A 166 -7.26 -0.33 -9.53
C ARG A 166 -6.56 -1.63 -9.15
N ARG A 167 -7.26 -2.52 -8.44
CA ARG A 167 -6.74 -3.83 -8.07
C ARG A 167 -6.58 -4.73 -9.29
N GLU A 168 -7.55 -4.76 -10.19
CA GLU A 168 -7.48 -5.52 -11.45
C GLU A 168 -6.35 -5.02 -12.34
N ALA A 169 -6.13 -3.72 -12.45
CA ALA A 169 -5.01 -3.15 -13.20
C ALA A 169 -3.66 -3.60 -12.62
N TYR A 170 -3.53 -3.60 -11.29
CA TYR A 170 -2.34 -4.12 -10.62
C TYR A 170 -2.18 -5.62 -10.85
N GLU A 171 -3.24 -6.42 -10.72
CA GLU A 171 -3.21 -7.86 -10.95
C GLU A 171 -2.85 -8.20 -12.40
N ARG A 172 -3.38 -7.48 -13.39
CA ARG A 172 -3.00 -7.64 -14.80
C ARG A 172 -1.52 -7.33 -15.03
N SER A 173 -1.02 -6.23 -14.48
CA SER A 173 0.41 -5.88 -14.54
C SER A 173 1.30 -6.95 -13.89
N GLN A 174 0.88 -7.50 -12.76
CA GLN A 174 1.62 -8.57 -12.08
C GLN A 174 1.59 -9.87 -12.87
N ARG A 175 0.45 -10.24 -13.48
CA ARG A 175 0.34 -11.42 -14.35
C ARG A 175 1.25 -11.31 -15.58
N GLU A 176 1.25 -10.17 -16.27
CA GLU A 176 2.15 -9.95 -17.42
C GLU A 176 3.63 -10.04 -17.02
N ARG A 177 3.99 -9.49 -15.86
CA ARG A 177 5.36 -9.63 -15.32
C ARG A 177 5.69 -11.08 -14.98
N ALA A 178 4.75 -11.79 -14.35
CA ALA A 178 4.90 -13.19 -13.98
C ALA A 178 5.09 -14.08 -15.21
N GLU A 179 4.26 -13.92 -16.25
CA GLU A 179 4.38 -14.64 -17.52
C GLU A 179 5.75 -14.39 -18.17
N LYS A 180 6.19 -13.12 -18.25
CA LYS A 180 7.53 -12.79 -18.76
C LYS A 180 8.65 -13.42 -17.93
N THR A 181 8.53 -13.47 -16.60
CA THR A 181 9.53 -14.13 -15.75
C THR A 181 9.51 -15.65 -15.93
N GLU A 182 8.34 -16.26 -16.01
CA GLU A 182 8.18 -17.70 -16.21
C GLU A 182 8.74 -18.13 -17.56
N GLU A 183 8.48 -17.40 -18.64
CA GLU A 183 9.06 -17.67 -19.95
C GLU A 183 10.59 -17.63 -19.92
N ARG A 184 11.15 -16.62 -19.25
CA ARG A 184 12.61 -16.49 -19.06
C ARG A 184 13.16 -17.65 -18.24
N GLU A 185 12.48 -18.05 -17.18
CA GLU A 185 12.89 -19.18 -16.33
C GLU A 185 12.78 -20.51 -17.07
N ARG A 186 11.70 -20.75 -17.80
CA ARG A 186 11.52 -21.91 -18.68
C ARG A 186 12.65 -21.98 -19.71
N PHE A 187 12.95 -20.87 -20.37
CA PHE A 187 14.06 -20.78 -21.32
C PHE A 187 15.42 -21.05 -20.65
N ARG A 188 15.66 -20.45 -19.47
CA ARG A 188 16.89 -20.65 -18.69
C ARG A 188 17.05 -22.11 -18.28
N LYS A 189 15.97 -22.75 -17.84
CA LYS A 189 15.93 -24.17 -17.44
C LYS A 189 16.16 -25.08 -18.63
N ALA A 190 15.55 -24.81 -19.78
CA ALA A 190 15.79 -25.54 -21.03
C ALA A 190 17.26 -25.42 -21.48
N MET A 191 17.82 -24.21 -21.47
CA MET A 191 19.25 -23.99 -21.78
C MET A 191 20.17 -24.69 -20.79
N ALA A 192 19.87 -24.63 -19.48
CA ALA A 192 20.65 -25.33 -18.46
C ALA A 192 20.59 -26.85 -18.66
N LYS A 193 19.43 -27.38 -19.03
CA LYS A 193 19.25 -28.81 -19.33
C LYS A 193 19.99 -29.24 -20.59
N ALA A 194 19.99 -28.40 -21.63
CA ALA A 194 20.73 -28.65 -22.87
C ALA A 194 22.24 -28.57 -22.66
N ARG A 195 22.70 -27.62 -21.83
CA ARG A 195 24.11 -27.44 -21.43
C ARG A 195 24.60 -28.46 -20.40
N SER A 196 23.71 -29.22 -19.77
CA SER A 196 24.08 -30.34 -18.89
C SER A 196 24.90 -31.33 -19.71
N GLY A 197 26.22 -31.33 -19.48
CA GLY A 197 27.19 -32.09 -20.27
C GLY A 197 26.85 -33.57 -20.37
N GLY A 198 27.32 -34.21 -21.44
CA GLY A 198 27.24 -35.67 -21.60
C GLY A 198 28.10 -36.42 -20.56
N ARG A 199 28.16 -37.75 -20.68
CA ARG A 199 28.94 -38.60 -19.76
C ARG A 199 30.42 -38.18 -19.64
N ASN A 200 30.94 -37.48 -20.64
CA ASN A 200 32.32 -36.98 -20.70
C ASN A 200 32.43 -35.45 -20.42
N GLY A 201 31.37 -34.82 -19.91
CA GLY A 201 31.33 -33.36 -19.65
C GLY A 201 31.22 -32.47 -20.89
N GLN A 202 31.30 -33.03 -22.09
CA GLN A 202 31.17 -32.29 -23.35
C GLN A 202 29.73 -31.78 -23.58
N ARG A 203 29.63 -30.57 -24.14
CA ARG A 203 28.37 -29.94 -24.51
C ARG A 203 27.70 -30.69 -25.66
N LYS A 204 26.39 -30.89 -25.57
CA LYS A 204 25.59 -31.54 -26.62
C LYS A 204 24.99 -30.47 -27.52
N LEU A 205 25.76 -30.02 -28.51
CA LEU A 205 25.36 -28.95 -29.44
C LEU A 205 23.98 -29.20 -30.07
N GLY A 206 23.62 -30.44 -30.40
CA GLY A 206 22.31 -30.76 -30.96
C GLY A 206 21.11 -30.53 -30.02
N ARG A 207 21.32 -30.50 -28.69
CA ARG A 207 20.27 -30.14 -27.72
C ARG A 207 20.23 -28.64 -27.45
N GLU A 208 21.38 -27.98 -27.56
CA GLU A 208 21.48 -26.52 -27.39
C GLU A 208 20.94 -25.79 -28.61
N SER A 209 21.17 -26.33 -29.82
CA SER A 209 20.74 -25.74 -31.08
C SER A 209 19.23 -25.52 -31.13
N THR A 210 18.40 -26.47 -30.69
CA THR A 210 16.94 -26.34 -30.71
C THR A 210 16.44 -25.17 -29.87
N VAL A 211 16.95 -25.04 -28.63
CA VAL A 211 16.57 -23.94 -27.73
C VAL A 211 17.07 -22.59 -28.26
N LEU A 212 18.25 -22.55 -28.90
CA LEU A 212 18.78 -21.37 -29.56
C LEU A 212 17.96 -20.96 -30.79
N LEU A 213 17.51 -21.91 -31.60
CA LEU A 213 16.64 -21.65 -32.75
C LEU A 213 15.29 -21.07 -32.31
N ASP A 214 14.68 -21.59 -31.25
CA ASP A 214 13.43 -21.04 -30.70
C ASP A 214 13.59 -19.58 -30.23
N ARG A 215 14.75 -19.24 -29.65
CA ARG A 215 15.07 -17.86 -29.27
C ARG A 215 15.20 -16.97 -30.49
N ILE A 216 15.94 -17.40 -31.52
CA ILE A 216 16.13 -16.65 -32.76
C ILE A 216 14.78 -16.40 -33.44
N LYS A 217 13.93 -17.43 -33.52
CA LYS A 217 12.58 -17.32 -34.06
C LYS A 217 11.73 -16.29 -33.32
N ARG A 218 11.76 -16.28 -31.97
CA ARG A 218 11.09 -15.24 -31.17
C ARG A 218 11.64 -13.84 -31.42
N THR A 219 12.96 -13.68 -31.51
CA THR A 219 13.56 -12.37 -31.75
C THR A 219 13.27 -11.85 -33.16
N MET A 220 13.19 -12.72 -34.17
CA MET A 220 12.81 -12.34 -35.53
C MET A 220 11.32 -12.01 -35.66
N GLN A 221 10.45 -12.58 -34.82
CA GLN A 221 9.02 -12.26 -34.78
C GLN A 221 8.72 -10.93 -34.09
N GLN A 222 9.65 -10.45 -33.24
CA GLN A 222 9.51 -9.23 -32.43
C GLN A 222 10.16 -7.99 -33.05
N GLY A 223 10.90 -8.14 -34.15
CA GLY A 223 11.49 -7.05 -34.93
C GLY A 223 10.75 -6.85 -36.24
#